data_AF-A0A963RRY9-F1
#
_entry.id   AF-A0A963RRY9-F1
#
_cell.length_a   1.000
_cell.length_b   1.000
_cell.length_c   1.000
_cell.angle_alpha   90.00
_cell.angle_beta   90.00
_cell.angle_gamma   90.00
#
_symmetry.space_group_name_H-M   'P 1'
#
loop_
_entity.id
_entity.type
_entity.pdbx_description
1 polymer ?
#
loop_
_entity_poly.entity_id
_entity_poly.type
_entity_poly.pdbx_seq_one_letter_code
_entity_poly.pdbx_strand_id
1 'polypeptide(L)'
;HGLPIENAIEKLYGRNLSRDEMQAKSRAFATEQIAQQMADFKRLGVLGEWDNPYKTMNPRNEAGEIRAFKRVIERGFVYRGLKPVYWCFDCGSSLAEFEIEYQDKKSTTIDVMFECADPGQLAAAFGTAPLDAPAFAVIWTTTAWTIPANQALNINPHLNYALVKTPRGYLILAESLVEKCLARFKLEGEVVATARGQALGGLHFKHPLYDVDAGYRRFSPVFLADYATDEDGTGIVHSSPAYGLDDFHSCVSHGMKVEDILNPVQGNGSYAADFPLFGG
;
A
#
# COMPACT_ATOMS: atom_id res chain seq x y z
N HIS A 1 26.35 2.56 12.44
CA HIS A 1 25.52 2.95 11.28
C HIS A 1 24.08 2.59 11.56
N GLY A 2 23.15 3.22 10.85
CA GLY A 2 21.75 2.84 10.83
C GLY A 2 20.87 3.60 11.81
N LEU A 3 19.57 3.49 11.54
CA LEU A 3 18.49 4.20 12.20
C LEU A 3 18.44 4.03 13.73
N PRO A 4 18.78 2.87 14.34
CA PRO A 4 18.76 2.73 15.80
C PRO A 4 19.69 3.71 16.52
N ILE A 5 20.87 3.98 15.95
CA ILE A 5 21.81 4.95 16.53
C ILE A 5 21.31 6.38 16.28
N GLU A 6 20.86 6.67 15.06
CA GLU A 6 20.33 7.99 14.71
C GLU A 6 19.13 8.37 15.61
N ASN A 7 18.20 7.44 15.83
CA ASN A 7 17.08 7.60 16.76
C ASN A 7 17.54 7.88 18.21
N ALA A 8 18.61 7.23 18.67
CA ALA A 8 19.18 7.50 20.00
C ALA A 8 19.79 8.91 20.08
N ILE A 9 20.50 9.34 19.02
CA ILE A 9 21.04 10.69 18.93
C ILE A 9 19.92 11.73 18.89
N GLU A 10 18.85 11.50 18.12
CA GLU A 10 17.70 12.41 18.09
C GLU A 10 17.02 12.55 19.46
N LYS A 11 16.89 11.45 20.21
CA LYS A 11 16.34 11.47 21.58
C LYS A 11 17.21 12.30 22.54
N LEU A 12 18.52 12.28 22.37
CA LEU A 12 19.47 12.96 23.27
C LEU A 12 19.70 14.43 22.88
N TYR A 13 19.69 14.75 21.60
CA TYR A 13 20.13 16.05 21.08
C TYR A 13 19.05 16.81 20.29
N GLY A 14 17.87 16.20 20.09
CA GLY A 14 16.79 16.75 19.29
C GLY A 14 16.88 16.39 17.81
N ARG A 15 15.76 16.58 17.11
CA ARG A 15 15.66 16.48 15.65
C ARG A 15 16.14 17.81 15.04
N ASN A 16 16.74 17.79 13.84
CA ASN A 16 17.37 18.93 13.13
C ASN A 16 18.87 19.18 13.35
N LEU A 17 19.65 18.13 13.63
CA LEU A 17 21.10 18.21 13.53
C LEU A 17 21.53 18.32 12.06
N SER A 18 22.61 19.06 11.78
CA SER A 18 23.25 18.98 10.46
C SER A 18 23.78 17.57 10.20
N ARG A 19 23.96 17.20 8.93
CA ARG A 19 24.50 15.89 8.55
C ARG A 19 25.82 15.58 9.27
N ASP A 20 26.74 16.54 9.30
CA ASP A 20 28.06 16.35 9.87
C ASP A 20 27.99 16.18 11.39
N GLU A 21 27.12 16.93 12.07
CA GLU A 21 26.88 16.77 13.51
C GLU A 21 26.23 15.44 13.83
N MET A 22 25.21 15.03 13.07
CA MET A 22 24.54 13.73 13.23
C MET A 22 25.56 12.59 13.09
N GLN A 23 26.40 12.62 12.07
CA GLN A 23 27.42 11.60 11.83
C GLN A 23 28.49 11.58 12.91
N ALA A 24 29.00 12.75 13.33
CA ALA A 24 30.01 12.86 14.38
C ALA A 24 29.48 12.33 15.72
N LYS A 25 28.27 12.76 16.13
CA LYS A 25 27.62 12.30 17.36
C LYS A 25 27.30 10.81 17.32
N SER A 26 26.83 10.30 16.18
CA SER A 26 26.57 8.87 15.99
C SER A 26 27.84 8.02 16.11
N ARG A 27 28.97 8.47 15.54
CA ARG A 27 30.27 7.79 15.69
C ARG A 27 30.76 7.82 17.14
N ALA A 28 30.59 8.94 17.83
CA ALA A 28 30.96 9.07 19.25
C ALA A 28 30.13 8.13 20.12
N PHE A 29 28.80 8.15 19.97
CA PHE A 29 27.88 7.28 20.69
C PHE A 29 28.16 5.80 20.42
N ALA A 30 28.36 5.42 19.16
CA ALA A 30 28.73 4.04 18.81
C ALA A 30 30.04 3.61 19.47
N THR A 31 31.04 4.50 19.53
CA THR A 31 32.34 4.22 20.17
C THR A 31 32.19 3.97 21.66
N GLU A 32 31.39 4.78 22.34
CA GLU A 32 31.08 4.60 23.76
C GLU A 32 30.34 3.29 24.02
N GLN A 33 29.29 3.00 23.25
CA GLN A 33 28.52 1.76 23.39
C GLN A 33 29.36 0.50 23.11
N ILE A 34 30.26 0.56 22.13
CA ILE A 34 31.23 -0.52 21.86
C ILE A 34 32.11 -0.76 23.10
N ALA A 35 32.63 0.29 23.73
CA ALA A 35 33.50 0.16 24.89
C ALA A 35 32.77 -0.47 26.09
N GLN A 36 31.52 -0.06 26.34
CA GLN A 36 30.68 -0.62 27.40
C GLN A 36 30.40 -2.10 27.18
N GLN A 37 29.87 -2.47 26.00
CA GLN A 37 29.54 -3.86 25.68
C GLN A 37 30.78 -4.76 25.67
N MET A 38 31.92 -4.25 25.21
CA MET A 38 33.19 -5.00 25.23
C MET A 38 33.65 -5.34 26.66
N ALA A 39 33.48 -4.41 27.60
CA ALA A 39 33.81 -4.66 29.01
C ALA A 39 32.93 -5.79 29.58
N ASP A 40 31.63 -5.78 29.26
CA ASP A 40 30.70 -6.82 29.69
C ASP A 40 31.00 -8.19 29.07
N PHE A 41 31.32 -8.24 27.77
CA PHE A 41 31.72 -9.50 27.12
C PHE A 41 33.02 -10.08 27.70
N LYS A 42 34.02 -9.23 27.98
CA LYS A 42 35.25 -9.66 28.67
C LYS A 42 34.93 -10.21 30.06
N ARG A 43 34.02 -9.57 30.79
CA ARG A 43 33.58 -10.01 32.13
C ARG A 43 32.87 -11.36 32.09
N LEU A 44 32.12 -11.65 31.03
CA LEU A 44 31.48 -12.96 30.80
C LEU A 44 32.48 -14.07 30.41
N GLY A 45 33.75 -13.73 30.21
CA GLY A 45 34.80 -14.70 29.84
C GLY A 45 34.83 -15.02 28.34
N VAL A 46 34.23 -14.20 27.48
CA VAL A 46 34.32 -14.38 26.03
C VAL A 46 35.75 -14.13 25.55
N LEU A 47 36.29 -15.06 24.77
CA LEU A 47 37.60 -14.96 24.15
C LEU A 47 37.48 -14.28 22.78
N GLY A 48 38.29 -13.26 22.51
CA GLY A 48 38.25 -12.53 21.25
C GLY A 48 39.42 -11.55 21.08
N GLU A 49 39.59 -11.07 19.84
CA GLU A 49 40.57 -10.03 19.49
C GLU A 49 40.02 -8.64 19.88
N TRP A 50 40.12 -8.32 21.17
CA TRP A 50 39.48 -7.13 21.74
C TRP A 50 40.18 -5.82 21.42
N ASP A 51 41.48 -5.86 21.10
CA ASP A 51 42.28 -4.67 20.80
C ASP A 51 42.14 -4.24 19.33
N ASN A 52 41.67 -5.14 18.47
CA ASN A 52 41.40 -4.87 17.07
C ASN A 52 40.05 -5.44 16.57
N PRO A 53 38.92 -5.00 17.16
CA PRO A 53 37.60 -5.50 16.76
C PRO A 53 37.19 -4.89 15.41
N TYR A 54 36.46 -5.68 14.63
CA TYR A 54 35.77 -5.19 13.44
C TYR A 54 34.70 -4.15 13.83
N LYS A 55 34.67 -3.00 13.15
CA LYS A 55 33.61 -1.98 13.28
C LYS A 55 33.17 -1.56 11.88
N THR A 56 31.88 -1.57 11.60
CA THR A 56 31.35 -1.15 10.28
C THR A 56 31.73 0.28 9.91
N MET A 57 31.91 1.16 10.90
CA MET A 57 32.35 2.56 10.70
C MET A 57 33.85 2.74 10.44
N ASN A 58 34.65 1.66 10.40
CA ASN A 58 36.06 1.77 10.07
C ASN A 58 36.23 2.15 8.59
N PRO A 59 37.08 3.13 8.23
CA PRO A 59 37.24 3.56 6.84
C PRO A 59 37.59 2.43 5.85
N ARG A 60 38.35 1.43 6.30
CA ARG A 60 38.69 0.26 5.48
C ARG A 60 37.45 -0.58 5.13
N ASN A 61 36.50 -0.70 6.06
CA ASN A 61 35.27 -1.46 5.87
C ASN A 61 34.31 -0.71 4.94
N GLU A 62 34.10 0.58 5.18
CA GLU A 62 33.30 1.46 4.31
C GLU A 62 33.84 1.44 2.86
N ALA A 63 35.16 1.52 2.69
CA ALA A 63 35.78 1.37 1.37
C ALA A 63 35.58 -0.03 0.76
N GLY A 64 35.53 -1.08 1.58
CA GLY A 64 35.20 -2.43 1.15
C GLY A 64 33.76 -2.56 0.66
N GLU A 65 32.81 -2.00 1.41
CA GLU A 65 31.38 -1.94 1.07
C GLU A 65 31.16 -1.23 -0.26
N ILE A 66 31.78 -0.06 -0.47
CA ILE A 66 31.68 0.70 -1.73
C ILE A 66 32.21 -0.12 -2.92
N ARG A 67 33.37 -0.79 -2.75
CA ARG A 67 33.92 -1.64 -3.82
C ARG A 67 33.03 -2.84 -4.13
N ALA A 68 32.38 -3.42 -3.12
CA ALA A 68 31.43 -4.50 -3.31
C ALA A 68 30.18 -4.00 -4.07
N PHE A 69 29.61 -2.88 -3.65
CA PHE A 69 28.46 -2.27 -4.30
C PHE A 69 28.76 -1.89 -5.75
N LYS A 70 29.95 -1.34 -6.04
CA LYS A 70 30.42 -1.09 -7.41
C LYS A 70 30.32 -2.33 -8.30
N ARG A 71 30.76 -3.50 -7.82
CA ARG A 71 30.68 -4.75 -8.60
C ARG A 71 29.24 -5.19 -8.87
N VAL A 72 28.31 -4.89 -7.96
CA VAL A 72 26.87 -5.17 -8.16
C VAL A 72 26.30 -4.25 -9.23
N ILE A 73 26.67 -2.97 -9.22
CA ILE A 73 26.31 -1.99 -10.26
C ILE A 73 26.88 -2.42 -11.61
N GLU A 74 28.17 -2.74 -11.70
CA GLU A 74 28.85 -3.14 -12.95
C GLU A 74 28.23 -4.39 -13.59
N ARG A 75 27.57 -5.24 -12.79
CA ARG A 75 26.86 -6.42 -13.27
C ARG A 75 25.40 -6.16 -13.67
N GLY A 76 24.92 -4.92 -13.58
CA GLY A 76 23.57 -4.54 -13.97
C GLY A 76 22.48 -4.94 -12.98
N PHE A 77 22.82 -5.29 -11.73
CA PHE A 77 21.85 -5.66 -10.69
C PHE A 77 21.28 -4.46 -9.93
N VAL A 78 21.74 -3.24 -10.22
CA VAL A 78 21.24 -2.01 -9.60
C VAL A 78 20.51 -1.18 -10.65
N TYR A 79 19.26 -0.83 -10.36
CA TYR A 79 18.44 0.04 -11.18
C TYR A 79 17.68 1.04 -10.29
N ARG A 80 17.21 2.12 -10.91
CA ARG A 80 16.35 3.10 -10.24
C ARG A 80 14.92 2.90 -10.73
N GLY A 81 13.99 2.80 -9.80
CA GLY A 81 12.57 2.72 -10.07
C GLY A 81 11.78 3.36 -8.95
N LEU A 82 10.46 3.47 -9.14
CA LEU A 82 9.52 3.89 -8.13
C LEU A 82 8.64 2.69 -7.78
N LYS A 83 8.38 2.51 -6.50
CA LYS A 83 7.40 1.55 -5.98
C LYS A 83 6.88 2.07 -4.63
N PRO A 84 5.68 1.67 -4.20
CA PRO A 84 5.24 1.87 -2.83
C PRO A 84 6.21 1.23 -1.84
N VAL A 85 6.50 1.96 -0.77
CA VAL A 85 7.36 1.51 0.34
C VAL A 85 6.72 1.91 1.65
N TYR A 86 7.08 1.21 2.73
CA TYR A 86 6.75 1.70 4.06
C TYR A 86 7.42 3.06 4.28
N TRP A 87 6.64 4.03 4.76
CA TRP A 87 7.09 5.41 4.97
C TRP A 87 6.78 5.87 6.39
N CYS A 88 7.79 6.38 7.09
CA CYS A 88 7.62 6.96 8.41
C CYS A 88 7.46 8.48 8.28
N PHE A 89 6.27 9.00 8.57
CA PHE A 89 6.00 10.45 8.53
C PHE A 89 6.81 11.23 9.57
N ASP A 90 7.09 10.63 10.73
CA ASP A 90 7.91 11.25 11.78
C ASP A 90 9.40 11.31 11.42
N CYS A 91 9.87 10.35 10.62
CA CYS A 91 11.27 10.19 10.23
C CYS A 91 11.57 10.86 8.88
N GLY A 92 10.55 11.05 8.03
CA GLY A 92 10.70 11.55 6.67
C GLY A 92 11.50 10.60 5.77
N SER A 93 11.42 9.29 6.00
CA SER A 93 12.20 8.29 5.28
C SER A 93 11.43 6.98 5.10
N SER A 94 11.84 6.22 4.07
CA SER A 94 11.37 4.85 3.85
C SER A 94 11.93 3.90 4.89
N LEU A 95 11.12 2.93 5.31
CA LEU A 95 11.51 1.84 6.20
C LEU A 95 11.60 0.52 5.42
N ALA A 96 12.54 -0.33 5.81
CA ALA A 96 12.59 -1.71 5.34
C ALA A 96 11.56 -2.57 6.10
N GLU A 97 11.12 -3.66 5.48
CA GLU A 97 10.09 -4.56 6.06
C GLU A 97 10.50 -5.13 7.42
N PHE A 98 11.79 -5.46 7.61
CA PHE A 98 12.30 -5.96 8.89
C PHE A 98 12.37 -4.89 9.99
N GLU A 99 12.17 -3.62 9.65
CA GLU A 99 12.11 -2.51 10.61
C GLU A 99 10.66 -2.26 11.08
N ILE A 100 9.68 -2.98 10.52
CA ILE A 100 8.27 -2.83 10.87
C ILE A 100 7.94 -3.70 12.08
N GLU A 101 7.46 -3.04 13.14
CA GLU A 101 6.86 -3.70 14.29
C GLU A 101 5.34 -3.59 14.21
N TYR A 102 4.65 -4.72 14.35
CA TYR A 102 3.19 -4.78 14.29
C TYR A 102 2.58 -4.48 15.66
N GLN A 103 1.53 -3.67 15.66
CA GLN A 103 0.73 -3.35 16.84
C GLN A 103 -0.75 -3.38 16.51
N ASP A 104 -1.57 -3.82 17.46
CA ASP A 104 -3.01 -3.79 17.33
C ASP A 104 -3.51 -2.35 17.29
N LYS A 105 -4.26 -2.02 16.23
CA LYS A 105 -4.88 -0.72 16.05
C LYS A 105 -6.34 -0.90 15.67
N LYS A 106 -7.23 -0.15 16.32
CA LYS A 106 -8.61 -0.01 15.88
C LYS A 106 -8.64 0.86 14.62
N SER A 107 -9.16 0.29 13.53
CA SER A 107 -9.33 0.99 12.26
C SER A 107 -10.80 1.06 11.89
N THR A 108 -11.20 2.17 11.28
CA THR A 108 -12.54 2.31 10.72
C THR A 108 -12.60 1.57 9.39
N THR A 109 -13.61 0.73 9.23
CA THR A 109 -13.92 0.06 7.96
C THR A 109 -15.07 0.76 7.27
N ILE A 110 -15.01 0.81 5.95
CA ILE A 110 -16.09 1.32 5.11
C ILE A 110 -16.32 0.39 3.93
N ASP A 111 -17.58 0.29 3.53
CA ASP A 111 -18.01 -0.31 2.27
C ASP A 111 -18.43 0.81 1.32
N VAL A 112 -17.86 0.84 0.11
CA VAL A 112 -18.07 1.95 -0.85
C VAL A 112 -18.60 1.40 -2.15
N MET A 113 -19.68 2.00 -2.65
CA MET A 113 -20.30 1.64 -3.92
C MET A 113 -19.69 2.45 -5.05
N PHE A 114 -19.20 1.78 -6.08
CA PHE A 114 -18.74 2.36 -7.34
C PHE A 114 -19.80 2.06 -8.39
N GLU A 115 -20.42 3.09 -8.97
CA GLU A 115 -21.51 2.92 -9.93
C GLU A 115 -20.99 2.44 -11.28
N CYS A 116 -21.64 1.45 -11.89
CA CYS A 116 -21.26 0.94 -13.20
C CYS A 116 -21.45 2.01 -14.28
N ALA A 117 -20.43 2.24 -15.10
CA ALA A 117 -20.50 3.22 -16.19
C ALA A 117 -21.29 2.69 -17.39
N ASP A 118 -21.29 1.37 -17.61
CA ASP A 118 -22.00 0.70 -18.72
C ASP A 118 -22.79 -0.52 -18.21
N PRO A 119 -24.06 -0.32 -17.78
CA PRO A 119 -24.94 -1.41 -17.34
C PRO A 119 -25.21 -2.46 -18.42
N GLY A 120 -25.07 -2.13 -19.70
CA GLY A 120 -25.29 -3.07 -20.81
C GLY A 120 -24.17 -4.09 -20.92
N GLN A 121 -22.91 -3.64 -20.85
CA GLN A 121 -21.75 -4.52 -20.78
C GLN A 121 -21.76 -5.38 -19.51
N LEU A 122 -22.19 -4.80 -18.38
CA LEU A 122 -22.33 -5.56 -17.14
C LEU A 122 -23.37 -6.68 -17.27
N ALA A 123 -24.56 -6.38 -17.80
CA ALA A 123 -25.60 -7.39 -18.03
C ALA A 123 -25.10 -8.51 -18.96
N ALA A 124 -24.36 -8.16 -20.02
CA ALA A 124 -23.74 -9.13 -20.92
C ALA A 124 -22.72 -10.02 -20.22
N ALA A 125 -21.87 -9.45 -19.34
CA ALA A 125 -20.89 -10.21 -18.57
C ALA A 125 -21.54 -11.22 -17.61
N PHE A 126 -22.71 -10.89 -17.06
CA PHE A 126 -23.53 -11.78 -16.22
C PHE A 126 -24.51 -12.66 -17.00
N GLY A 127 -24.64 -12.48 -18.32
CA GLY A 127 -25.60 -13.21 -19.15
C GLY A 127 -27.07 -12.92 -18.80
N THR A 128 -27.39 -11.73 -18.29
CA THR A 128 -28.74 -11.34 -17.86
C THR A 128 -29.46 -10.47 -18.87
N ALA A 129 -30.78 -10.32 -18.67
CA ALA A 129 -31.54 -9.23 -19.27
C ALA A 129 -30.97 -7.85 -18.84
N PRO A 130 -31.27 -6.76 -19.59
CA PRO A 130 -30.91 -5.41 -19.19
C PRO A 130 -31.37 -5.09 -17.77
N LEU A 131 -30.50 -4.42 -17.02
CA LEU A 131 -30.75 -4.07 -15.62
C LEU A 131 -31.78 -2.93 -15.54
N ASP A 132 -32.75 -3.05 -14.63
CA ASP A 132 -33.82 -2.08 -14.42
C ASP A 132 -33.50 -1.01 -13.35
N ALA A 133 -32.32 -1.09 -12.75
CA ALA A 133 -31.82 -0.18 -11.72
C ALA A 133 -30.29 -0.02 -11.85
N PRO A 134 -29.69 1.03 -11.24
CA PRO A 134 -28.25 1.19 -11.21
C PRO A 134 -27.55 -0.01 -10.58
N ALA A 135 -26.33 -0.29 -11.05
CA ALA A 135 -25.50 -1.39 -10.57
C ALA A 135 -24.19 -0.87 -9.99
N PHE A 136 -23.68 -1.53 -8.96
CA PHE A 136 -22.54 -1.07 -8.20
C PHE A 136 -21.55 -2.21 -7.91
N ALA A 137 -20.27 -1.95 -8.13
CA ALA A 137 -19.22 -2.75 -7.49
C ALA A 137 -19.04 -2.23 -6.06
N VAL A 138 -19.17 -3.10 -5.06
CA VAL A 138 -19.00 -2.72 -3.65
C VAL A 138 -17.62 -3.17 -3.21
N ILE A 139 -16.78 -2.21 -2.82
CA ILE A 139 -15.48 -2.51 -2.21
C ILE A 139 -15.58 -2.43 -0.70
N TRP A 140 -14.61 -3.04 -0.02
CA TRP A 140 -14.38 -2.86 1.40
C TRP A 140 -12.96 -2.35 1.64
N THR A 141 -12.78 -1.42 2.59
CA THR A 141 -11.45 -0.95 2.99
C THR A 141 -11.40 -0.50 4.45
N THR A 142 -10.23 -0.68 5.07
CA THR A 142 -9.85 -0.11 6.38
C THR A 142 -9.11 1.22 6.25
N THR A 143 -8.75 1.63 5.03
CA THR A 143 -7.93 2.82 4.75
C THR A 143 -8.73 3.81 3.91
N ALA A 144 -9.79 4.40 4.50
CA ALA A 144 -10.65 5.37 3.82
C ALA A 144 -9.89 6.53 3.15
N TRP A 145 -8.73 6.92 3.69
CA TRP A 145 -7.84 7.94 3.11
C TRP A 145 -7.25 7.57 1.74
N THR A 146 -7.26 6.29 1.35
CA THR A 146 -6.77 5.89 0.03
C THR A 146 -7.85 6.05 -1.06
N ILE A 147 -9.13 6.10 -0.70
CA ILE A 147 -10.25 6.18 -1.65
C ILE A 147 -10.13 7.37 -2.63
N PRO A 148 -9.79 8.60 -2.20
CA PRO A 148 -9.60 9.70 -3.14
C PRO A 148 -8.52 9.45 -4.20
N ALA A 149 -7.57 8.55 -3.97
CA ALA A 149 -6.53 8.21 -4.93
C ALA A 149 -6.83 6.93 -5.73
N ASN A 150 -8.06 6.40 -5.63
CA ASN A 150 -8.43 5.20 -6.37
C ASN A 150 -8.32 5.42 -7.89
N GLN A 151 -7.73 4.43 -8.56
CA GLN A 151 -7.54 4.40 -10.02
C GLN A 151 -8.01 3.11 -10.70
N ALA A 152 -8.35 2.06 -9.94
CA ALA A 152 -8.89 0.82 -10.49
C ALA A 152 -9.67 0.03 -9.42
N LEU A 153 -10.36 -1.02 -9.87
CA LEU A 153 -10.94 -2.06 -9.04
C LEU A 153 -10.27 -3.39 -9.40
N ASN A 154 -9.83 -4.16 -8.42
CA ASN A 154 -9.20 -5.46 -8.59
C ASN A 154 -10.19 -6.58 -8.25
N ILE A 155 -10.33 -7.51 -9.19
CA ILE A 155 -11.23 -8.66 -9.14
C ILE A 155 -10.44 -9.91 -9.48
N ASN A 156 -10.66 -10.99 -8.74
CA ASN A 156 -9.98 -12.25 -9.01
C ASN A 156 -10.62 -12.97 -10.21
N PRO A 157 -9.87 -13.30 -11.27
CA PRO A 157 -10.43 -13.94 -12.46
C PRO A 157 -11.04 -15.33 -12.18
N HIS A 158 -10.56 -16.00 -11.14
CA HIS A 158 -10.95 -17.36 -10.78
C HIS A 158 -12.12 -17.44 -9.80
N LEU A 159 -12.48 -16.36 -9.12
CA LEU A 159 -13.63 -16.34 -8.21
C LEU A 159 -14.95 -16.16 -8.97
N ASN A 160 -16.04 -16.61 -8.36
CA ASN A 160 -17.39 -16.30 -8.82
C ASN A 160 -17.89 -15.04 -8.13
N TYR A 161 -18.53 -14.18 -8.90
CA TYR A 161 -19.18 -12.97 -8.43
C TYR A 161 -20.67 -13.09 -8.67
N ALA A 162 -21.45 -12.55 -7.74
CA ALA A 162 -22.90 -12.51 -7.78
C ALA A 162 -23.37 -11.09 -8.10
N LEU A 163 -24.38 -10.99 -8.94
CA LEU A 163 -25.18 -9.79 -9.14
C LEU A 163 -26.42 -9.89 -8.24
N VAL A 164 -26.47 -9.05 -7.21
CA VAL A 164 -27.49 -9.11 -6.15
C VAL A 164 -28.46 -7.94 -6.30
N LYS A 165 -29.73 -8.21 -6.55
CA LYS A 165 -30.78 -7.18 -6.58
C LYS A 165 -31.16 -6.80 -5.16
N THR A 166 -31.07 -5.51 -4.82
CA THR A 166 -31.41 -4.96 -3.50
C THR A 166 -32.28 -3.71 -3.64
N PRO A 167 -32.87 -3.19 -2.56
CA PRO A 167 -33.55 -1.89 -2.59
C PRO A 167 -32.67 -0.70 -3.00
N ARG A 168 -31.33 -0.85 -2.96
CA ARG A 168 -30.36 0.18 -3.38
C ARG A 168 -29.91 0.04 -4.84
N GLY A 169 -30.45 -0.92 -5.57
CA GLY A 169 -29.99 -1.31 -6.91
C GLY A 169 -29.25 -2.65 -6.89
N TYR A 170 -28.52 -2.92 -7.97
CA TYR A 170 -27.76 -4.15 -8.12
C TYR A 170 -26.36 -4.01 -7.48
N LEU A 171 -25.97 -4.97 -6.65
CA LEU A 171 -24.65 -5.02 -6.02
C LEU A 171 -23.85 -6.18 -6.60
N ILE A 172 -22.59 -5.92 -6.94
CA ILE A 172 -21.62 -6.93 -7.34
C ILE A 172 -20.77 -7.26 -6.13
N LEU A 173 -20.76 -8.53 -5.74
CA LEU A 173 -20.06 -9.07 -4.58
C LEU A 173 -19.47 -10.43 -4.96
N ALA A 174 -18.40 -10.89 -4.29
CA ALA A 174 -18.03 -12.30 -4.38
C ALA A 174 -19.18 -13.18 -3.89
N GLU A 175 -19.49 -14.25 -4.63
CA GLU A 175 -20.65 -15.11 -4.42
C GLU A 175 -20.70 -15.67 -2.98
N SER A 176 -19.55 -16.11 -2.47
CA SER A 176 -19.39 -16.66 -1.11
C SER A 176 -19.54 -15.62 0.02
N LEU A 177 -19.45 -14.32 -0.30
CA LEU A 177 -19.52 -13.22 0.66
C LEU A 177 -20.88 -12.53 0.70
N VAL A 178 -21.83 -12.89 -0.18
CA VAL A 178 -23.14 -12.22 -0.31
C VAL A 178 -23.89 -12.15 1.03
N GLU A 179 -24.07 -13.28 1.72
CA GLU A 179 -24.82 -13.32 2.98
C GLU A 179 -24.18 -12.46 4.06
N LYS A 180 -22.85 -12.56 4.22
CA LYS A 180 -22.07 -11.77 5.20
C LYS A 180 -22.17 -10.28 4.89
N CYS A 181 -22.07 -9.90 3.62
CA CYS A 181 -22.17 -8.51 3.17
C CYS A 181 -23.58 -7.95 3.42
N LEU A 182 -24.63 -8.65 3.01
CA LEU A 182 -26.02 -8.23 3.22
C LEU A 182 -26.35 -8.07 4.71
N ALA A 183 -25.89 -8.99 5.56
CA ALA A 183 -26.03 -8.88 7.00
C ALA A 183 -25.28 -7.65 7.57
N ARG A 184 -24.03 -7.41 7.11
CA ARG A 184 -23.24 -6.22 7.49
C ARG A 184 -23.92 -4.92 7.06
N PHE A 185 -24.51 -4.89 5.87
CA PHE A 185 -25.20 -3.73 5.30
C PHE A 185 -26.60 -3.53 5.89
N LYS A 186 -27.14 -4.55 6.58
CA LYS A 186 -28.53 -4.60 7.04
C LYS A 186 -29.51 -4.44 5.89
N LEU A 187 -29.25 -5.15 4.79
CA LEU A 187 -30.05 -5.14 3.58
C LEU A 187 -30.52 -6.56 3.25
N GLU A 188 -31.68 -6.66 2.63
CA GLU A 188 -32.13 -7.87 1.96
C GLU A 188 -31.76 -7.80 0.48
N GLY A 189 -31.52 -8.96 -0.14
CA GLY A 189 -31.16 -9.04 -1.54
C GLY A 189 -31.31 -10.43 -2.11
N GLU A 190 -31.50 -10.51 -3.43
CA GLU A 190 -31.63 -11.75 -4.18
C GLU A 190 -30.53 -11.83 -5.23
N VAL A 191 -29.83 -12.97 -5.31
CA VAL A 191 -28.84 -13.24 -6.37
C VAL A 191 -29.60 -13.49 -7.66
N VAL A 192 -29.48 -12.58 -8.64
CA VAL A 192 -30.16 -12.70 -9.94
C VAL A 192 -29.31 -13.37 -11.00
N ALA A 193 -27.98 -13.36 -10.84
CA ALA A 193 -27.02 -14.01 -11.73
C ALA A 193 -25.65 -14.13 -11.07
N THR A 194 -24.83 -15.02 -11.62
CA THR A 194 -23.42 -15.18 -11.25
C THR A 194 -22.53 -15.23 -12.49
N ALA A 195 -21.30 -14.77 -12.34
CA ALA A 195 -20.29 -14.78 -13.40
C ALA A 195 -18.90 -15.04 -12.82
N ARG A 196 -18.00 -15.60 -13.63
CA ARG A 196 -16.58 -15.64 -13.28
C ARG A 196 -16.01 -14.23 -13.30
N GLY A 197 -15.12 -13.91 -12.36
CA GLY A 197 -14.46 -12.60 -12.31
C GLY A 197 -13.74 -12.25 -13.62
N GLN A 198 -13.26 -13.25 -14.36
CA GLN A 198 -12.70 -13.10 -15.70
C GLN A 198 -13.62 -12.33 -16.67
N ALA A 199 -14.94 -12.51 -16.57
CA ALA A 199 -15.92 -11.84 -17.43
C ALA A 199 -16.12 -10.36 -17.08
N LEU A 200 -15.69 -9.93 -15.89
CA LEU A 200 -15.84 -8.56 -15.40
C LEU A 200 -14.63 -7.67 -15.73
N GLY A 201 -13.52 -8.27 -16.20
CA GLY A 201 -12.31 -7.55 -16.57
C GLY A 201 -12.56 -6.49 -17.64
N GLY A 202 -12.00 -5.29 -17.44
CA GLY A 202 -12.15 -4.16 -18.37
C GLY A 202 -13.46 -3.38 -18.24
N LEU A 203 -14.42 -3.82 -17.41
CA LEU A 203 -15.59 -3.00 -17.10
C LEU A 203 -15.16 -1.73 -16.36
N HIS A 204 -15.88 -0.64 -16.61
CA HIS A 204 -15.59 0.66 -16.00
C HIS A 204 -16.65 1.01 -14.98
N PHE A 205 -16.18 1.49 -13.82
CA PHE A 205 -17.04 2.04 -12.78
C PHE A 205 -16.68 3.49 -12.53
N LYS A 206 -17.66 4.33 -12.21
CA LYS A 206 -17.42 5.71 -11.80
C LYS A 206 -16.71 5.72 -10.46
N HIS A 207 -15.72 6.58 -10.30
CA HIS A 207 -15.14 6.88 -8.99
C HIS A 207 -16.27 7.30 -8.02
N PRO A 208 -16.24 6.95 -6.72
CA PRO A 208 -17.34 7.24 -5.79
C PRO A 208 -17.60 8.74 -5.58
N LEU A 209 -16.63 9.57 -5.95
CA LEU A 209 -16.73 11.04 -5.91
C LEU A 209 -16.97 11.68 -7.28
N TYR A 210 -17.29 10.88 -8.31
CA TYR A 210 -17.41 11.33 -9.71
C TYR A 210 -18.37 12.52 -9.88
N ASP A 211 -19.50 12.49 -9.20
CA ASP A 211 -20.52 13.55 -9.25
C ASP A 211 -20.34 14.63 -8.17
N VAL A 212 -19.32 14.49 -7.31
CA VAL A 212 -19.07 15.41 -6.17
C VAL A 212 -18.14 16.55 -6.57
N ASP A 213 -17.04 16.26 -7.28
CA ASP A 213 -16.08 17.27 -7.74
C ASP A 213 -15.46 16.88 -9.09
N ALA A 214 -15.16 17.88 -9.92
CA ALA A 214 -14.62 17.69 -11.26
C ALA A 214 -13.29 16.91 -11.28
N GLY A 215 -12.47 17.02 -10.23
CA GLY A 215 -11.21 16.29 -10.09
C GLY A 215 -11.37 14.77 -9.95
N TYR A 216 -12.59 14.30 -9.68
CA TYR A 216 -12.93 12.88 -9.59
C TYR A 216 -13.73 12.35 -10.78
N ARG A 217 -13.91 13.13 -11.84
CA ARG A 217 -14.57 12.70 -13.09
C ARG A 217 -13.71 11.74 -13.89
N ARG A 218 -13.42 10.59 -13.30
CA ARG A 218 -12.62 9.49 -13.85
C ARG A 218 -13.27 8.16 -13.51
N PHE A 219 -12.95 7.16 -14.32
CA PHE A 219 -13.40 5.80 -14.10
C PHE A 219 -12.35 4.98 -13.38
N SER A 220 -12.81 3.98 -12.64
CA SER A 220 -12.04 2.90 -12.06
C SER A 220 -12.29 1.65 -12.91
N PRO A 221 -11.42 1.33 -13.88
CA PRO A 221 -11.51 0.09 -14.64
C PRO A 221 -11.30 -1.12 -13.72
N VAL A 222 -11.92 -2.24 -14.08
CA VAL A 222 -11.67 -3.53 -13.44
C VAL A 222 -10.41 -4.16 -14.02
N PHE A 223 -9.43 -4.37 -13.18
CA PHE A 223 -8.23 -5.16 -13.45
C PHE A 223 -8.34 -6.53 -12.81
N LEU A 224 -7.83 -7.54 -13.51
CA LEU A 224 -7.87 -8.92 -13.04
C LEU A 224 -6.63 -9.18 -12.18
N ALA A 225 -6.83 -9.54 -10.92
CA ALA A 225 -5.74 -9.70 -9.98
C ALA A 225 -5.98 -10.88 -9.03
N ASP A 226 -5.01 -11.80 -8.98
CA ASP A 226 -5.13 -13.06 -8.23
C ASP A 226 -5.06 -12.88 -6.71
N TYR A 227 -4.59 -11.72 -6.23
CA TYR A 227 -4.44 -11.45 -4.80
C TYR A 227 -5.77 -11.09 -4.10
N ALA A 228 -6.81 -10.74 -4.86
CA ALA A 228 -8.14 -10.53 -4.29
C ALA A 228 -8.71 -11.89 -3.87
N THR A 229 -9.15 -12.00 -2.61
CA THR A 229 -9.72 -13.24 -2.05
C THR A 229 -11.17 -13.04 -1.63
N ASP A 230 -11.87 -14.13 -1.34
CA ASP A 230 -13.22 -14.14 -0.80
C ASP A 230 -13.28 -14.53 0.69
N GLU A 231 -12.17 -14.40 1.41
CA GLU A 231 -12.10 -14.70 2.84
C GLU A 231 -12.78 -13.62 3.68
N ASP A 232 -12.62 -12.34 3.30
CA ASP A 232 -13.18 -11.17 3.98
C ASP A 232 -13.48 -10.01 3.00
N GLY A 233 -14.12 -8.96 3.52
CA GLY A 233 -14.48 -7.77 2.75
C GLY A 233 -15.69 -8.03 1.85
N THR A 234 -15.54 -7.81 0.55
CA THR A 234 -16.58 -8.02 -0.48
C THR A 234 -16.08 -8.86 -1.67
N GLY A 235 -14.80 -9.24 -1.67
CA GLY A 235 -14.12 -9.87 -2.81
C GLY A 235 -13.77 -8.92 -3.96
N ILE A 236 -13.98 -7.62 -3.80
CA ILE A 236 -13.56 -6.58 -4.74
C ILE A 236 -12.67 -5.60 -4.01
N VAL A 237 -11.44 -5.41 -4.49
CA VAL A 237 -10.44 -4.56 -3.86
C VAL A 237 -10.33 -3.26 -4.65
N HIS A 238 -10.52 -2.12 -3.98
CA HIS A 238 -10.23 -0.83 -4.62
C HIS A 238 -8.70 -0.67 -4.73
N SER A 239 -8.21 -0.16 -5.85
CA SER A 239 -6.77 -0.03 -6.11
C SER A 239 -6.30 1.42 -6.07
N SER A 240 -5.33 1.69 -5.19
CA SER A 240 -4.62 2.96 -5.09
C SER A 240 -3.10 2.72 -5.21
N PRO A 241 -2.56 2.66 -6.44
CA PRO A 241 -1.24 2.08 -6.71
C PRO A 241 -0.05 2.83 -6.09
N ALA A 242 -0.22 4.04 -5.57
CA ALA A 242 0.81 4.71 -4.79
C ALA A 242 0.99 4.13 -3.37
N TYR A 243 -0.01 3.41 -2.85
CA TYR A 243 -0.11 3.05 -1.42
C TYR A 243 -0.21 1.55 -1.15
N GLY A 244 -0.25 0.72 -2.20
CA GLY A 244 -0.28 -0.74 -2.11
C GLY A 244 0.65 -1.37 -3.13
N LEU A 245 1.49 -2.33 -2.72
CA LEU A 245 2.43 -2.98 -3.63
C LEU A 245 1.72 -3.86 -4.66
N ASP A 246 0.70 -4.61 -4.23
CA ASP A 246 -0.09 -5.44 -5.13
C ASP A 246 -0.95 -4.59 -6.09
N ASP A 247 -1.47 -3.46 -5.59
CA ASP A 247 -2.15 -2.45 -6.42
C ASP A 247 -1.23 -1.89 -7.50
N PHE A 248 -0.01 -1.53 -7.12
CA PHE A 248 1.03 -1.04 -8.03
C PHE A 248 1.33 -2.07 -9.12
N HIS A 249 1.59 -3.33 -8.74
CA HIS A 249 1.89 -4.39 -9.70
C HIS A 249 0.70 -4.66 -10.62
N SER A 250 -0.53 -4.74 -10.09
CA SER A 250 -1.74 -4.93 -10.89
C SER A 250 -1.92 -3.81 -11.90
N CYS A 251 -1.82 -2.54 -11.47
CA CYS A 251 -2.00 -1.40 -12.36
C CYS A 251 -0.93 -1.35 -13.45
N VAL A 252 0.34 -1.55 -13.09
CA VAL A 252 1.46 -1.54 -14.06
C VAL A 252 1.36 -2.70 -15.04
N SER A 253 0.97 -3.90 -14.59
CA SER A 253 0.79 -5.06 -15.50
C SER A 253 -0.36 -4.85 -16.48
N HIS A 254 -1.35 -4.03 -16.12
CA HIS A 254 -2.46 -3.63 -17.00
C HIS A 254 -2.16 -2.36 -17.82
N GLY A 255 -0.88 -1.93 -17.85
CA GLY A 255 -0.41 -0.87 -18.74
C GLY A 255 -0.47 0.55 -18.17
N MET A 256 -0.81 0.71 -16.88
CA MET A 256 -0.70 2.00 -16.21
C MET A 256 0.77 2.41 -16.10
N LYS A 257 1.11 3.60 -16.59
CA LYS A 257 2.46 4.11 -16.45
C LYS A 257 2.67 4.67 -15.06
N VAL A 258 3.91 4.59 -14.57
CA VAL A 258 4.28 5.11 -13.25
C VAL A 258 4.01 6.61 -13.13
N GLU A 259 4.15 7.36 -14.22
CA GLU A 259 3.87 8.80 -14.28
C GLU A 259 2.37 9.14 -14.14
N ASP A 260 1.48 8.19 -14.42
CA ASP A 260 0.02 8.36 -14.31
C ASP A 260 -0.52 7.97 -12.92
N ILE A 261 0.33 7.44 -12.03
CA ILE A 261 -0.06 7.02 -10.68
C ILE A 261 -0.26 8.25 -9.79
N LEU A 262 -1.45 8.36 -9.21
CA LEU A 262 -1.80 9.44 -8.28
C LEU A 262 -1.14 9.21 -6.93
N ASN A 263 -0.22 10.09 -6.56
CA ASN A 263 0.40 10.13 -5.23
C ASN A 263 0.13 11.48 -4.53
N PRO A 264 -1.12 11.77 -4.11
CA PRO A 264 -1.45 13.04 -3.49
C PRO A 264 -0.90 13.23 -2.07
N VAL A 265 -0.53 12.16 -1.35
CA VAL A 265 -0.05 12.26 0.04
C VAL A 265 1.42 12.67 0.07
N GLN A 266 1.71 13.74 0.79
CA GLN A 266 3.04 14.32 0.93
C GLN A 266 3.86 13.58 2.01
N GLY A 267 5.17 13.83 2.06
CA GLY A 267 6.09 13.13 2.97
C GLY A 267 5.79 13.35 4.47
N ASN A 268 4.98 14.34 4.82
CA ASN A 268 4.49 14.64 6.16
C ASN A 268 3.12 14.02 6.48
N GLY A 269 2.50 13.31 5.52
CA GLY A 269 1.20 12.66 5.68
C GLY A 269 -0.03 13.54 5.38
N SER A 270 0.15 14.80 4.96
CA SER A 270 -0.96 15.64 4.50
C SER A 270 -1.23 15.41 3.01
N TYR A 271 -2.43 15.75 2.52
CA TYR A 271 -2.65 15.77 1.08
C TYR A 271 -1.96 16.99 0.46
N ALA A 272 -1.63 16.90 -0.83
CA ALA A 272 -1.18 18.05 -1.61
C ALA A 272 -2.23 19.17 -1.54
N ALA A 273 -1.81 20.43 -1.42
CA ALA A 273 -2.73 21.55 -1.22
C ALA A 273 -3.72 21.76 -2.38
N ASP A 274 -3.35 21.33 -3.59
CA ASP A 274 -4.16 21.36 -4.80
C ASP A 274 -5.01 20.09 -5.00
N PHE A 275 -4.98 19.15 -4.07
CA PHE A 275 -5.76 17.92 -4.17
C PHE A 275 -7.26 18.22 -4.00
N PRO A 276 -8.11 17.85 -4.99
CA PRO A 276 -9.54 18.16 -4.95
C PRO A 276 -10.22 17.72 -3.65
N LEU A 277 -11.10 18.55 -3.08
CA LEU A 277 -11.85 18.35 -1.83
C LEU A 277 -11.05 18.16 -0.53
N PHE A 278 -9.83 17.60 -0.58
CA PHE A 278 -9.09 17.16 0.61
C PHE A 278 -7.72 17.82 0.77
N GLY A 279 -7.36 18.78 -0.08
CA GLY A 279 -6.04 19.42 -0.02
C GLY A 279 -5.76 20.16 1.29
N GLY A 280 -4.54 20.00 1.80
CA GLY A 280 -4.08 20.49 3.10
C GLY A 280 -3.92 19.38 4.14
#